data_AF-A0A9E6DWX7-F1
#
_entry.id   AF-A0A9E6DWX7-F1
#
_cell.length_a   1.000
_cell.length_b   1.000
_cell.length_c   1.000
_cell.angle_alpha   90.00
_cell.angle_beta   90.00
_cell.angle_gamma   90.00
#
_symmetry.space_group_name_H-M   'P 1'
#
loop_
_entity.id
_entity.type
_entity.pdbx_description
1 polymer ?
#
loop_
_entity_poly.entity_id
_entity_poly.type
_entity_poly.pdbx_seq_one_letter_code
_entity_poly.pdbx_strand_id
1 'polypeptide(L)'
;MSETALELAKHAQNERSKLNYFILGISITIFAFYAKNFTIVNLGINESTMMLSALIFLLFSSIFGIIHIKYLIEITQQNYRYINLLTKKDIYSKVEHTGEPVLLDGMRIDSTNVIERLERIHKKILLLQKSLSTKTKRHVVFETVRDYSLFTALALITVSKLMPVILTTI
;
A
#
# COMPACT_ATOMS: atom_id res chain seq x y z
N MET A 1 -22.93 4.93 8.75
CA MET A 1 -22.55 4.07 7.62
C MET A 1 -23.45 2.85 7.65
N SER A 2 -24.02 2.43 6.51
CA SER A 2 -24.80 1.17 6.50
C SER A 2 -23.86 -0.01 6.74
N GLU A 3 -24.37 -1.04 7.42
CA GLU A 3 -23.64 -2.29 7.68
C GLU A 3 -23.09 -2.91 6.38
N THR A 4 -23.89 -2.85 5.31
CA THR A 4 -23.50 -3.24 3.94
C THR A 4 -22.30 -2.47 3.39
N ALA A 5 -22.21 -1.15 3.61
CA ALA A 5 -21.06 -0.37 3.13
C ALA A 5 -19.76 -0.73 3.85
N LEU A 6 -19.86 -1.09 5.14
CA LEU A 6 -18.73 -1.53 5.93
C LEU A 6 -18.23 -2.90 5.48
N GLU A 7 -19.14 -3.84 5.21
CA GLU A 7 -18.81 -5.17 4.70
C GLU A 7 -18.16 -5.11 3.32
N LEU A 8 -18.70 -4.30 2.41
CA LEU A 8 -18.11 -4.08 1.09
C LEU A 8 -16.70 -3.50 1.19
N ALA A 9 -16.47 -2.54 2.09
CA ALA A 9 -15.14 -1.96 2.31
C ALA A 9 -14.13 -3.00 2.83
N LYS A 10 -14.54 -3.84 3.80
CA LYS A 10 -13.72 -4.93 4.32
C LYS A 10 -13.39 -5.95 3.24
N HIS A 11 -14.38 -6.34 2.45
CA HIS A 11 -14.20 -7.28 1.35
C HIS A 11 -13.22 -6.73 0.31
N ALA A 12 -13.43 -5.50 -0.15
CA ALA A 12 -12.55 -4.85 -1.13
C ALA A 12 -11.10 -4.75 -0.62
N GLN A 13 -10.91 -4.42 0.65
CA GLN A 13 -9.58 -4.36 1.26
C GLN A 13 -8.90 -5.74 1.29
N ASN A 14 -9.65 -6.80 1.60
CA ASN A 14 -9.13 -8.16 1.62
C ASN A 14 -8.70 -8.62 0.21
N GLU A 15 -9.56 -8.41 -0.78
CA GLU A 15 -9.25 -8.75 -2.18
C GLU A 15 -8.05 -7.97 -2.71
N ARG A 16 -7.95 -6.67 -2.39
CA ARG A 16 -6.77 -5.87 -2.75
C ARG A 16 -5.49 -6.42 -2.13
N SER A 17 -5.57 -6.92 -0.89
CA SER A 17 -4.42 -7.51 -0.21
C SER A 17 -3.98 -8.82 -0.87
N LYS A 18 -4.93 -9.70 -1.20
CA LYS A 18 -4.65 -10.95 -1.95
C LYS A 18 -4.01 -10.68 -3.30
N LEU A 19 -4.55 -9.72 -4.06
CA LEU A 19 -4.00 -9.33 -5.36
C LEU A 19 -2.56 -8.84 -5.23
N ASN A 20 -2.27 -8.00 -4.23
CA ASN A 20 -0.92 -7.50 -3.98
C ASN A 20 0.08 -8.63 -3.67
N TYR A 21 -0.31 -9.62 -2.85
CA TYR A 21 0.53 -10.78 -2.57
C TYR A 21 0.74 -11.65 -3.81
N PHE A 22 -0.31 -11.84 -4.62
CA PHE A 22 -0.23 -12.58 -5.87
C PHE A 22 0.74 -11.95 -6.86
N ILE A 23 0.63 -10.64 -7.10
CA ILE A 23 1.52 -9.89 -8.00
C ILE A 23 2.97 -9.97 -7.51
N LEU A 24 3.20 -9.81 -6.20
CA LEU A 24 4.53 -9.94 -5.62
C LEU A 24 5.10 -11.36 -5.81
N GLY A 25 4.29 -12.38 -5.54
CA GLY A 25 4.66 -13.77 -5.72
C GLY A 25 5.08 -14.07 -7.16
N ILE A 26 4.25 -13.69 -8.14
CA ILE A 26 4.58 -13.85 -9.57
C ILE A 26 5.86 -13.11 -9.94
N SER A 27 6.02 -11.86 -9.50
CA SER A 27 7.22 -11.06 -9.82
C SER A 27 8.49 -11.75 -9.34
N ILE A 28 8.48 -12.28 -8.11
CA ILE A 28 9.62 -13.01 -7.52
C ILE A 28 9.83 -14.35 -8.24
N THR A 29 8.77 -15.09 -8.56
CA THR A 29 8.87 -16.37 -9.28
C THR A 29 9.47 -16.18 -10.66
N ILE A 30 9.02 -15.19 -11.42
CA ILE A 30 9.56 -14.88 -12.75
C ILE A 30 11.03 -14.47 -12.64
N PHE A 31 11.36 -13.60 -11.67
CA PHE A 31 12.75 -13.21 -11.42
C PHE A 31 13.63 -14.42 -11.13
N ALA A 32 13.23 -15.29 -10.20
CA ALA A 32 14.00 -16.47 -9.81
C ALA A 32 14.16 -17.47 -10.96
N PHE A 33 13.09 -17.68 -11.75
CA PHE A 33 13.09 -18.57 -12.91
C PHE A 33 14.14 -18.16 -13.93
N TYR A 34 14.17 -16.87 -14.28
CA TYR A 34 15.08 -16.35 -15.28
C TYR A 34 16.49 -16.10 -14.75
N ALA A 35 16.64 -15.66 -13.49
CA ALA A 35 17.93 -15.40 -12.89
C ALA A 35 18.77 -16.67 -12.71
N LYS A 36 18.14 -17.83 -12.44
CA LYS A 36 18.83 -19.10 -12.16
C LYS A 36 19.81 -19.51 -13.27
N ASN A 37 19.42 -19.31 -14.53
CA ASN A 37 20.18 -19.78 -15.70
C ASN A 37 20.78 -18.61 -16.50
N PHE A 38 20.77 -17.40 -15.96
CA PHE A 38 21.18 -16.21 -16.71
C PHE A 38 22.70 -16.09 -16.72
N THR A 39 23.29 -16.11 -17.91
CA THR A 39 24.71 -15.83 -18.15
C THR A 39 24.86 -14.60 -19.03
N ILE A 40 25.75 -13.70 -18.63
CA ILE A 40 26.05 -12.49 -19.41
C ILE A 40 27.04 -12.89 -20.50
N VAL A 41 26.61 -12.79 -21.75
CA VAL A 41 27.46 -13.11 -22.91
C VAL A 41 28.21 -11.88 -23.41
N ASN A 42 27.52 -10.75 -23.61
CA ASN A 42 28.09 -9.43 -23.94
C ASN A 42 27.03 -8.33 -23.78
N LEU A 43 27.45 -7.11 -23.38
CA LEU A 43 26.55 -5.95 -23.30
C LEU A 43 26.37 -5.31 -24.69
N GLY A 44 25.12 -5.13 -25.14
CA GLY A 44 24.77 -4.56 -26.45
C GLY A 44 23.28 -4.66 -26.77
N ILE A 45 22.87 -4.42 -28.02
CA ILE A 45 21.48 -4.69 -28.45
C ILE A 45 21.38 -6.17 -28.79
N ASN A 46 21.12 -7.00 -27.77
CA ASN A 46 20.98 -8.45 -27.90
C ASN A 46 19.98 -9.00 -26.87
N GLU A 47 19.60 -10.27 -27.06
CA GLU A 47 18.67 -10.98 -26.17
C GLU A 47 19.10 -10.89 -24.70
N SER A 48 20.39 -11.14 -24.42
CA SER A 48 20.95 -11.16 -23.07
C SER A 48 20.86 -9.81 -22.36
N THR A 49 21.07 -8.69 -23.06
CA THR A 49 21.02 -7.35 -22.46
C THR A 49 19.58 -6.91 -22.19
N MET A 50 18.64 -7.25 -23.07
CA MET A 50 17.20 -7.05 -22.80
C MET A 50 16.72 -7.91 -21.64
N MET A 51 17.26 -9.12 -21.51
CA MET A 51 16.94 -10.01 -20.42
C MET A 51 17.49 -9.49 -19.09
N LEU A 52 18.72 -8.96 -19.08
CA LEU A 52 19.31 -8.32 -17.91
C LEU A 52 18.48 -7.11 -17.45
N SER A 53 18.07 -6.23 -18.37
CA SER A 53 17.25 -5.08 -18.02
C SER A 53 15.88 -5.51 -17.48
N ALA A 54 15.25 -6.54 -18.06
CA ALA A 54 14.03 -7.11 -17.51
C ALA A 54 14.20 -7.64 -16.08
N LEU A 55 15.30 -8.33 -15.78
CA LEU A 55 15.61 -8.83 -14.44
C LEU A 55 15.77 -7.67 -13.43
N ILE A 56 16.42 -6.57 -13.84
CA ILE A 56 16.55 -5.37 -13.01
C ILE A 56 15.17 -4.77 -12.71
N PHE A 57 14.29 -4.66 -13.71
CA PHE A 57 12.93 -4.16 -13.52
C PHE A 57 12.08 -5.09 -12.64
N LEU A 58 12.21 -6.42 -12.76
CA LEU A 58 11.54 -7.37 -11.86
C LEU A 58 12.04 -7.25 -10.42
N LEU A 59 13.34 -7.02 -10.22
CA LEU A 59 13.91 -6.79 -8.90
C LEU A 59 13.32 -5.52 -8.28
N PHE A 60 13.27 -4.42 -9.04
CA PHE A 60 12.62 -3.18 -8.59
C PHE A 60 11.15 -3.40 -8.26
N SER A 61 10.39 -4.05 -9.14
CA SER A 61 8.99 -4.40 -8.89
C SER A 61 8.82 -5.14 -7.56
N SER A 62 9.66 -6.15 -7.32
CA SER A 62 9.59 -6.96 -6.11
C SER A 62 9.91 -6.14 -4.85
N ILE A 63 10.97 -5.33 -4.86
CA ILE A 63 11.35 -4.46 -3.74
C ILE A 63 10.22 -3.45 -3.44
N PHE A 64 9.75 -2.74 -4.46
CA PHE A 64 8.69 -1.75 -4.30
C PHE A 64 7.35 -2.38 -3.92
N GLY A 65 7.07 -3.62 -4.36
CA GLY A 65 5.92 -4.39 -3.93
C GLY A 65 5.92 -4.69 -2.43
N ILE A 66 7.07 -5.10 -1.87
CA ILE A 66 7.21 -5.32 -0.42
C ILE A 66 7.00 -4.02 0.35
N ILE A 67 7.66 -2.94 -0.10
CA ILE A 67 7.54 -1.61 0.53
C ILE A 67 6.09 -1.14 0.49
N HIS A 68 5.41 -1.27 -0.65
CA HIS A 68 4.01 -0.90 -0.84
C HIS A 68 3.09 -1.63 0.16
N ILE A 69 3.25 -2.94 0.34
CA ILE A 69 2.48 -3.74 1.30
C ILE A 69 2.71 -3.25 2.73
N LYS A 70 3.96 -2.95 3.11
CA LYS A 70 4.27 -2.39 4.43
C LYS A 70 3.55 -1.07 4.68
N TYR A 71 3.56 -0.16 3.71
CA TYR A 71 2.82 1.10 3.81
C TYR A 71 1.31 0.90 3.90
N LEU A 72 0.74 -0.06 3.16
CA LEU A 72 -0.69 -0.38 3.21
C LEU A 72 -1.12 -0.81 4.62
N ILE A 73 -0.32 -1.66 5.26
CA ILE A 73 -0.56 -2.13 6.64
C ILE A 73 -0.50 -0.94 7.60
N GLU A 74 0.54 -0.09 7.50
CA GLU A 74 0.71 1.07 8.37
C GLU A 74 -0.43 2.09 8.20
N ILE A 75 -0.86 2.38 6.97
CA ILE A 75 -1.99 3.27 6.68
C ILE A 75 -3.27 2.70 7.30
N THR A 76 -3.51 1.41 7.12
CA THR A 76 -4.67 0.72 7.68
C THR A 76 -4.71 0.85 9.20
N GLN A 77 -3.60 0.58 9.89
CA GLN A 77 -3.49 0.73 11.34
C GLN A 77 -3.70 2.18 11.80
N GLN A 78 -3.14 3.15 11.08
CA GLN A 78 -3.34 4.57 11.39
C GLN A 78 -4.78 5.03 11.15
N ASN A 79 -5.45 4.54 10.11
CA ASN A 79 -6.86 4.81 9.84
C ASN A 79 -7.75 4.29 10.99
N TYR A 80 -7.49 3.08 11.49
CA TYR A 80 -8.20 2.57 12.67
C TYR A 80 -8.02 3.48 13.90
N ARG A 81 -6.79 3.94 14.17
CA ARG A 81 -6.52 4.89 15.26
C ARG A 81 -7.23 6.23 15.05
N TYR A 82 -7.24 6.73 13.81
CA TYR A 82 -7.91 7.98 13.45
C TYR A 82 -9.43 7.89 13.65
N ILE A 83 -10.06 6.81 13.17
CA ILE A 83 -11.49 6.56 13.36
C ILE A 83 -11.82 6.46 14.85
N ASN A 84 -11.03 5.72 15.64
CA ASN A 84 -11.25 5.63 17.08
C ASN A 84 -11.17 7.01 17.76
N LEU A 85 -10.22 7.86 17.37
CA LEU A 85 -10.13 9.22 17.90
C LEU A 85 -11.31 10.11 17.48
N LEU A 86 -11.83 9.94 16.27
CA LEU A 86 -13.06 10.62 15.84
C LEU A 86 -14.27 10.18 16.65
N THR A 87 -14.43 8.89 16.90
CA THR A 87 -15.48 8.36 17.76
C THR A 87 -15.36 8.91 19.18
N LYS A 88 -14.14 8.95 19.74
CA LYS A 88 -13.90 9.57 21.04
C LYS A 88 -14.28 11.05 21.02
N LYS A 89 -13.85 11.81 20.01
CA LYS A 89 -14.20 13.23 19.86
C LYS A 89 -15.72 13.44 19.85
N ASP A 90 -16.46 12.63 19.09
CA ASP A 90 -17.93 12.71 19.02
C ASP A 90 -18.57 12.48 20.39
N ILE A 91 -18.07 11.51 21.15
CA ILE A 91 -18.55 11.22 22.51
C ILE A 91 -18.23 12.37 23.47
N TYR A 92 -17.00 12.90 23.45
CA TYR A 92 -16.63 14.04 24.30
C TYR A 92 -17.42 15.31 23.95
N SER A 93 -17.67 15.56 22.66
CA SER A 93 -18.49 16.70 22.21
C SER A 93 -19.95 16.55 22.63
N LYS A 94 -20.50 15.33 22.65
CA LYS A 94 -21.82 15.07 23.23
C LYS A 94 -21.85 15.43 24.72
N VAL A 95 -20.89 14.95 25.51
CA VAL A 95 -20.81 15.29 26.95
C VAL A 95 -20.71 16.80 27.18
N GLU A 96 -19.93 17.52 26.36
CA GLU A 96 -19.81 18.98 26.41
C GLU A 96 -21.15 19.69 26.15
N HIS A 97 -21.93 19.23 25.17
CA HIS A 97 -23.17 19.89 24.76
C HIS A 97 -24.39 19.51 25.60
N THR A 98 -24.53 18.24 26.02
CA THR A 98 -25.67 17.78 26.82
C THR A 98 -25.43 17.90 28.33
N GLY A 99 -24.19 17.97 28.79
CA GLY A 99 -23.83 17.94 30.21
C GLY A 99 -24.06 16.58 30.90
N GLU A 100 -24.57 15.60 30.16
CA GLU A 100 -24.82 14.26 30.67
C GLU A 100 -23.54 13.41 30.63
N PRO A 101 -23.20 12.73 31.73
CA PRO A 101 -22.01 11.90 31.77
C PRO A 101 -22.20 10.64 30.92
N VAL A 102 -21.37 10.47 29.90
CA VAL A 102 -21.34 9.28 29.03
C VAL A 102 -20.25 8.31 29.51
N LEU A 103 -20.56 7.01 29.46
CA LEU A 103 -19.60 5.93 29.69
C LEU A 103 -18.75 5.70 28.45
N LEU A 104 -17.43 5.86 28.58
CA LEU A 104 -16.45 5.53 27.54
C LEU A 104 -15.40 4.61 28.17
N ASP A 105 -15.14 3.45 27.56
CA ASP A 105 -14.15 2.46 28.03
C ASP A 105 -14.33 2.11 29.54
N GLY A 106 -15.58 2.03 30.02
CA GLY A 106 -15.92 1.73 31.43
C GLY A 106 -15.75 2.89 32.42
N MET A 107 -15.28 4.06 31.97
CA MET A 107 -15.13 5.25 32.80
C MET A 107 -16.25 6.26 32.54
N ARG A 108 -16.78 6.83 33.62
CA ARG A 108 -17.76 7.92 33.57
C ARG A 108 -17.03 9.23 33.29
N ILE A 109 -17.31 9.87 32.14
CA ILE A 109 -16.67 11.13 31.77
C ILE A 109 -17.51 12.27 32.31
N ASP A 110 -16.92 13.08 33.19
CA ASP A 110 -17.55 14.23 33.82
C ASP A 110 -17.09 15.55 33.18
N SER A 111 -17.94 16.59 33.25
CA SER A 111 -17.79 17.84 32.49
C SER A 111 -16.51 18.64 32.82
N THR A 112 -15.86 18.38 33.95
CA THR A 112 -14.83 19.25 34.54
C THR A 112 -13.54 19.35 33.72
N ASN A 113 -13.23 18.35 32.87
CA ASN A 113 -11.99 18.30 32.07
C ASN A 113 -12.24 17.99 30.58
N VAL A 114 -13.45 18.20 30.08
CA VAL A 114 -13.86 17.81 28.72
C VAL A 114 -13.18 18.67 27.65
N ILE A 115 -13.09 19.99 27.87
CA ILE A 115 -12.49 20.96 26.93
C ILE A 115 -11.01 20.65 26.69
N GLU A 116 -10.23 20.46 27.75
CA GLU A 116 -8.79 20.16 27.65
C GLU A 116 -8.52 18.81 26.96
N ARG A 117 -9.39 17.82 27.17
CA ARG A 117 -9.31 16.52 26.49
C ARG A 117 -9.70 16.61 25.02
N LEU A 118 -10.70 17.42 24.68
CA LEU A 118 -11.12 17.70 23.30
C LEU A 118 -10.00 18.36 22.50
N GLU A 119 -9.32 19.36 23.05
CA GLU A 119 -8.17 20.00 22.40
C GLU A 119 -7.04 19.01 22.15
N ARG A 120 -6.71 18.17 23.14
CA ARG A 120 -5.70 17.11 23.00
C ARG A 120 -6.08 16.10 21.90
N ILE A 121 -7.34 15.71 21.82
CA ILE A 121 -7.85 14.81 20.77
C ILE A 121 -7.78 15.50 19.41
N HIS A 122 -8.21 16.76 19.32
CA HIS A 122 -8.17 17.54 18.08
C HIS A 122 -6.75 17.65 17.52
N LYS A 123 -5.77 17.99 18.37
CA LYS A 123 -4.35 18.04 17.99
C LYS A 123 -3.85 16.69 17.47
N LYS A 124 -4.20 15.58 18.14
CA LYS A 124 -3.84 14.22 17.70
C LYS A 124 -4.47 13.87 16.35
N ILE A 125 -5.73 14.24 16.12
CA ILE A 125 -6.45 14.03 14.85
C ILE A 125 -5.72 14.75 13.71
N LEU A 126 -5.36 16.02 13.89
CA LEU A 126 -4.63 16.80 12.88
C LEU A 126 -3.26 16.20 12.54
N LEU A 127 -2.51 15.77 13.56
CA LEU A 127 -1.21 15.11 13.36
C LEU A 127 -1.35 13.78 12.61
N LEU A 128 -2.34 12.96 12.98
CA LEU A 128 -2.63 11.69 12.30
C LEU A 128 -3.09 11.92 10.87
N GLN A 129 -3.95 12.90 10.61
CA GLN A 129 -4.40 13.25 9.26
C GLN A 129 -3.23 13.66 8.36
N LYS A 130 -2.31 14.50 8.87
CA LYS A 130 -1.09 14.89 8.14
C LYS A 130 -0.19 13.69 7.86
N SER A 131 0.03 12.82 8.86
CA SER A 131 0.81 11.59 8.71
C SER A 131 0.20 10.64 7.68
N LEU A 132 -1.12 10.42 7.75
CA LEU A 132 -1.89 9.58 6.83
C LEU A 132 -1.81 10.09 5.40
N SER A 133 -2.01 11.39 5.17
CA SER A 133 -1.92 11.97 3.82
C SER A 133 -0.53 11.76 3.20
N THR A 134 0.53 11.88 4.01
CA THR A 134 1.92 11.73 3.55
C THR A 134 2.23 10.26 3.23
N LYS A 135 1.84 9.33 4.11
CA LYS A 135 2.01 7.89 3.87
C LYS A 135 1.19 7.41 2.68
N THR A 136 -0.04 7.92 2.51
CA THR A 136 -0.91 7.59 1.38
C THR A 136 -0.28 8.02 0.05
N LYS A 137 0.26 9.24 -0.03
CA LYS A 137 0.99 9.69 -1.23
C LYS A 137 2.18 8.77 -1.56
N ARG A 138 2.98 8.40 -0.55
CA ARG A 138 4.11 7.47 -0.74
C ARG A 138 3.65 6.08 -1.18
N HIS A 139 2.58 5.57 -0.59
CA HIS A 139 1.99 4.28 -0.96
C HIS A 139 1.60 4.23 -2.44
N VAL A 140 0.95 5.29 -2.95
CA VAL A 140 0.58 5.41 -4.37
C VAL A 140 1.82 5.45 -5.27
N VAL A 141 2.87 6.18 -4.88
CA VAL A 141 4.12 6.21 -5.66
C VAL A 141 4.75 4.82 -5.74
N PHE A 142 4.85 4.09 -4.63
CA PHE A 142 5.43 2.74 -4.63
C PHE A 142 4.57 1.72 -5.39
N GLU A 143 3.24 1.85 -5.33
CA GLU A 143 2.32 1.05 -6.16
C GLU A 143 2.59 1.29 -7.65
N THR A 144 2.67 2.55 -8.03
CA THR A 144 2.89 2.99 -9.41
C THR A 144 4.23 2.49 -9.93
N VAL A 145 5.31 2.65 -9.16
CA VAL A 145 6.65 2.17 -9.54
C VAL A 145 6.68 0.65 -9.67
N ARG A 146 6.04 -0.09 -8.76
CA ARG A 146 5.90 -1.55 -8.87
C ARG A 146 5.21 -1.94 -10.17
N ASP A 147 4.07 -1.34 -10.48
CA ASP A 147 3.26 -1.74 -11.62
C ASP A 147 3.94 -1.40 -12.95
N TYR A 148 4.52 -0.21 -13.08
CA TYR A 148 5.28 0.15 -14.29
C TYR A 148 6.54 -0.67 -14.46
N SER A 149 7.28 -0.96 -13.39
CA SER A 149 8.48 -1.79 -13.48
C SER A 149 8.13 -3.24 -13.85
N LEU A 150 7.07 -3.80 -13.28
CA LEU A 150 6.58 -5.13 -13.66
C LEU A 150 6.17 -5.18 -15.14
N PHE A 151 5.35 -4.21 -15.57
CA PHE A 151 4.90 -4.14 -16.96
C PHE A 151 6.08 -4.01 -17.93
N THR A 152 7.02 -3.11 -17.63
CA THR A 152 8.23 -2.90 -18.44
C THR A 152 9.08 -4.17 -18.49
N ALA A 153 9.22 -4.89 -17.38
CA ALA A 153 9.97 -6.13 -17.37
C ALA A 153 9.33 -7.21 -18.24
N LEU A 154 8.01 -7.39 -18.15
CA LEU A 154 7.29 -8.36 -18.95
C LEU A 154 7.39 -8.02 -20.45
N ALA A 155 7.25 -6.74 -20.81
CA ALA A 155 7.44 -6.30 -22.18
C ALA A 155 8.86 -6.61 -22.69
N LEU A 156 9.89 -6.34 -21.89
CA LEU A 156 11.28 -6.64 -22.24
C LEU A 156 11.54 -8.14 -22.39
N ILE A 157 10.95 -8.99 -21.54
CA ILE A 157 11.05 -10.45 -21.68
C ILE A 157 10.41 -10.91 -22.99
N THR A 158 9.22 -10.40 -23.33
CA THR A 158 8.55 -10.74 -24.58
C THR A 158 9.37 -10.31 -25.79
N VAL A 159 9.87 -9.08 -25.81
CA VAL A 159 10.70 -8.59 -26.92
C VAL A 159 12.01 -9.38 -27.02
N SER A 160 12.67 -9.65 -25.89
CA SER A 160 13.88 -10.47 -25.81
C SER A 160 13.67 -11.84 -26.47
N LYS A 161 12.53 -12.50 -26.23
CA LYS A 161 12.23 -13.82 -26.81
C LYS A 161 11.73 -13.79 -28.26
N LEU A 162 11.19 -12.68 -28.73
CA LEU A 162 10.78 -12.51 -30.13
C LEU A 162 11.95 -12.07 -31.03
N MET A 163 12.97 -11.44 -30.45
CA MET A 163 14.12 -10.90 -31.17
C MET A 163 14.83 -11.95 -32.07
N PRO A 164 15.10 -13.19 -31.64
CA PRO A 164 15.70 -14.21 -32.50
C PRO A 164 14.84 -14.54 -33.72
N VAL A 165 13.51 -14.56 -33.59
CA VAL A 165 12.58 -14.88 -34.68
C VAL A 165 12.53 -13.75 -35.70
N ILE A 166 12.54 -12.50 -35.23
CA ILE A 166 12.50 -11.32 -36.10
C ILE A 166 13.82 -11.17 -36.87
N LEU A 167 14.96 -11.42 -36.21
CA LEU A 167 16.27 -11.35 -36.86
C LEU A 167 16.56 -12.50 -37.84
N THR A 168 15.86 -13.63 -37.74
CA THR A 168 16.00 -14.76 -38.69
C THR A 168 15.04 -14.69 -39.87
N THR A 169 14.04 -13.81 -39.84
CA THR A 169 13.03 -13.64 -40.90
C THR A 169 13.29 -12.44 -41.82
N ILE A 170 14.31 -11.62 -41.52
CA ILE A 170 14.83 -10.53 -42.35
C ILE A 170 16.12 -11.00 -43.01
#